data_AF-A0A9D6YF90-F1
#
_entry.id   AF-A0A9D6YF90-F1
#
_cell.length_a   1.000
_cell.length_b   1.000
_cell.length_c   1.000
_cell.angle_alpha   90.00
_cell.angle_beta   90.00
_cell.angle_gamma   90.00
#
_symmetry.space_group_name_H-M   'P 1'
#
loop_
_entity.id
_entity.type
_entity.pdbx_description
1 polymer ?
#
loop_
_entity_poly.entity_id
_entity_poly.type
_entity_poly.pdbx_seq_one_letter_code
_entity_poly.pdbx_strand_id
1 'polypeptide(L)'
;MAGKVLKREWTTAEGWRDTKAGMWAWLIQRAAAVALLGVVALHLANPFRPGIQATLLLLVLVHALLGVRSLLLDLGLPFRWHRALLALALGLAAIIFAVVWLWRWY
;
A
#
# COMPACT_ATOMS: atom_id res chain seq x y z
N MET A 1 -8.61 27.90 24.81
CA MET A 1 -9.58 28.05 23.70
C MET A 1 -9.94 26.67 23.19
N ALA A 2 -11.22 26.39 22.91
CA ALA A 2 -11.62 25.12 22.29
C ALA A 2 -11.28 25.17 20.79
N GLY A 3 -10.37 24.30 20.33
CA GLY A 3 -10.05 24.18 18.90
C GLY A 3 -11.25 23.63 18.13
N LYS A 4 -11.61 24.25 17.00
CA LYS A 4 -12.64 23.71 16.10
C LYS A 4 -12.18 22.33 15.58
N VAL A 5 -12.78 21.26 16.11
CA VAL A 5 -12.64 19.92 15.54
C VAL A 5 -13.38 19.90 14.21
N LEU A 6 -12.66 20.21 13.13
CA LEU A 6 -13.14 20.05 11.77
C LEU A 6 -13.36 18.55 11.52
N LYS A 7 -14.61 18.10 11.66
CA LYS A 7 -15.03 16.78 11.18
C LYS A 7 -14.84 16.77 9.67
N ARG A 8 -13.76 16.11 9.21
CA ARG A 8 -13.60 15.77 7.80
C ARG A 8 -14.83 15.00 7.35
N GLU A 9 -15.53 15.52 6.36
CA GLU A 9 -16.58 14.77 5.67
C GLU A 9 -15.91 13.75 4.75
N TRP A 10 -16.38 12.50 4.80
CA TRP A 10 -15.79 11.38 4.05
C TRP A 10 -16.49 11.14 2.71
N THR A 11 -17.53 11.92 2.42
CA THR A 11 -18.43 11.81 1.25
C THR A 11 -18.18 12.88 0.19
N THR A 12 -17.46 13.95 0.50
CA THR A 12 -17.23 15.11 -0.39
C THR A 12 -15.82 15.11 -0.98
N ALA A 13 -15.67 15.61 -2.22
CA ALA A 13 -14.40 15.60 -2.93
C ALA A 13 -13.34 16.50 -2.23
N GLU A 14 -13.76 17.63 -1.68
CA GLU A 14 -12.93 18.53 -0.87
C GLU A 14 -12.37 17.81 0.36
N GLY A 15 -13.20 17.01 1.04
CA GLY A 15 -12.80 16.22 2.21
C GLY A 15 -11.68 15.22 1.92
N TRP A 16 -11.57 14.73 0.67
CA TRP A 16 -10.49 13.87 0.20
C TRP A 16 -9.29 14.63 -0.40
N ARG A 17 -9.46 15.87 -0.87
CA ARG A 17 -8.43 16.61 -1.61
C ARG A 17 -7.15 16.85 -0.78
N ASP A 18 -7.30 17.14 0.50
CA ASP A 18 -6.18 17.35 1.44
C ASP A 18 -5.75 16.07 2.19
N THR A 19 -6.03 14.89 1.65
CA THR A 19 -5.59 13.61 2.23
C THR A 19 -4.06 13.51 2.23
N LYS A 20 -3.45 13.70 3.41
CA LYS A 20 -2.00 13.67 3.60
C LYS A 20 -1.41 12.33 3.12
N ALA A 21 -0.22 12.37 2.53
CA ALA A 21 0.46 11.20 1.97
C ALA A 21 0.56 9.98 2.92
N GLY A 22 0.73 10.20 4.24
CA GLY A 22 0.72 9.12 5.23
C GLY A 22 -0.65 8.44 5.42
N MET A 23 -1.75 9.17 5.22
CA MET A 23 -3.12 8.64 5.27
C MET A 23 -3.44 7.84 4.00
N TRP A 24 -2.99 8.28 2.83
CA TRP A 24 -3.03 7.47 1.60
C TRP A 24 -2.24 6.16 1.76
N ALA A 25 -1.00 6.22 2.26
CA ALA A 25 -0.18 5.04 2.50
C ALA A 25 -0.89 4.03 3.42
N TRP A 26 -1.42 4.49 4.56
CA TRP A 26 -2.14 3.64 5.50
C TRP A 26 -3.45 3.07 4.92
N LEU A 27 -4.20 3.85 4.12
CA LEU A 27 -5.42 3.37 3.45
C LEU A 27 -5.13 2.30 2.40
N ILE A 28 -4.12 2.52 1.55
CA ILE A 28 -3.69 1.56 0.52
C ILE A 28 -3.22 0.25 1.18
N GLN A 29 -2.44 0.34 2.26
CA GLN A 29 -1.98 -0.83 3.02
C GLN A 29 -3.14 -1.63 3.64
N ARG A 30 -4.21 -0.97 4.10
CA ARG A 30 -5.43 -1.64 4.60
C ARG A 30 -6.26 -2.25 3.48
N ALA A 31 -6.48 -1.53 2.38
CA ALA A 31 -7.17 -2.06 1.20
C ALA A 31 -6.45 -3.30 0.64
N ALA A 32 -5.11 -3.27 0.58
CA ALA A 32 -4.30 -4.41 0.18
C ALA A 32 -4.43 -5.59 1.15
N ALA A 33 -4.41 -5.34 2.48
CA ALA A 33 -4.60 -6.39 3.49
C ALA A 33 -5.94 -7.13 3.32
N VAL A 34 -7.04 -6.40 3.11
CA VAL A 34 -8.37 -6.98 2.91
C VAL A 34 -8.47 -7.71 1.56
N ALA A 35 -7.93 -7.12 0.49
CA ALA A 35 -7.91 -7.75 -0.84
C ALA A 35 -7.08 -9.04 -0.86
N LEU A 36 -5.98 -9.12 -0.10
CA LEU A 36 -5.16 -10.33 0.03
C LEU A 36 -5.95 -11.53 0.55
N LEU A 37 -6.90 -11.34 1.48
CA LEU A 37 -7.73 -12.44 1.99
C LEU A 37 -8.48 -13.17 0.87
N GLY A 38 -9.09 -12.40 -0.05
CA GLY A 38 -9.77 -12.95 -1.22
C GLY A 38 -8.80 -13.48 -2.28
N VAL A 39 -7.73 -12.76 -2.59
CA VAL A 39 -6.78 -13.13 -3.65
C VAL A 39 -5.97 -14.38 -3.28
N VAL A 40 -5.63 -14.58 -2.01
CA VAL A 40 -5.01 -15.83 -1.51
C VAL A 40 -5.96 -17.01 -1.67
N ALA A 41 -7.24 -16.88 -1.28
CA ALA A 41 -8.23 -17.94 -1.47
C ALA A 41 -8.42 -18.31 -2.96
N LEU A 42 -8.47 -17.30 -3.84
CA LEU A 42 -8.54 -17.49 -5.28
C LEU A 42 -7.27 -18.14 -5.86
N HIS A 43 -6.08 -17.84 -5.31
CA HIS A 43 -4.82 -18.45 -5.70
C HIS A 43 -4.72 -19.91 -5.26
N LEU A 44 -5.16 -20.24 -4.04
CA LEU A 44 -5.25 -21.63 -3.57
C LEU A 44 -6.24 -22.46 -4.41
N ALA A 45 -7.34 -21.85 -4.87
CA ALA A 45 -8.32 -22.51 -5.73
C ALA A 45 -7.85 -22.73 -7.18
N ASN A 46 -7.04 -21.83 -7.74
CA ASN A 46 -6.36 -22.03 -9.02
C ASN A 46 -5.08 -21.17 -9.13
N PRO A 47 -3.89 -21.72 -8.84
CA PRO A 47 -2.65 -20.95 -8.80
C PRO A 47 -2.11 -20.58 -10.18
N PHE A 48 -2.61 -21.20 -11.26
CA PHE A 48 -2.11 -21.05 -12.62
C PHE A 48 -2.68 -19.85 -13.37
N ARG A 49 -3.71 -19.17 -12.85
CA ARG A 49 -4.29 -17.98 -13.48
C ARG A 49 -3.33 -16.79 -13.34
N PRO A 50 -2.74 -16.26 -14.44
CA PRO A 50 -1.71 -15.23 -14.35
C PRO A 50 -2.21 -13.92 -13.73
N GLY A 51 -3.48 -13.55 -13.97
CA GLY A 51 -4.09 -12.39 -13.31
C GLY A 51 -4.08 -12.49 -11.79
N ILE A 52 -4.35 -13.68 -11.23
CA ILE A 52 -4.30 -13.92 -9.78
C ILE A 52 -2.85 -13.83 -9.28
N GLN A 53 -1.88 -14.42 -10.00
CA GLN A 53 -0.45 -14.34 -9.66
C GLN A 53 0.03 -12.88 -9.62
N ALA A 54 -0.31 -12.07 -10.63
CA ALA A 54 0.02 -10.65 -10.67
C ALA A 54 -0.60 -9.88 -9.51
N THR A 55 -1.91 -10.05 -9.28
CA THR A 55 -2.60 -9.37 -8.18
C THR A 55 -2.03 -9.77 -6.83
N LEU A 56 -1.73 -11.06 -6.61
CA LEU A 56 -1.12 -11.55 -5.37
C LEU A 56 0.27 -10.92 -5.15
N LEU A 57 1.16 -10.98 -6.16
CA LEU A 57 2.50 -10.40 -6.08
C LEU A 57 2.45 -8.89 -5.80
N LEU A 58 1.63 -8.14 -6.53
CA LEU A 58 1.49 -6.71 -6.36
C LEU A 58 0.96 -6.34 -4.96
N LEU A 59 -0.11 -7.02 -4.49
CA LEU A 59 -0.70 -6.75 -3.19
C LEU A 59 0.23 -7.12 -2.04
N VAL A 60 0.96 -8.24 -2.14
CA VAL A 60 1.97 -8.64 -1.14
C VAL A 60 3.08 -7.59 -1.05
N LEU A 61 3.66 -7.18 -2.20
CA LEU A 61 4.73 -6.18 -2.22
C LEU A 61 4.27 -4.83 -1.67
N VAL A 62 3.10 -4.33 -2.09
CA VAL A 62 2.54 -3.06 -1.60
C VAL A 62 2.21 -3.13 -0.10
N HIS A 63 1.58 -4.21 0.37
CA HIS A 63 1.27 -4.37 1.79
C HIS A 63 2.54 -4.45 2.65
N ALA A 64 3.50 -5.29 2.27
CA ALA A 64 4.73 -5.51 3.02
C ALA A 64 5.62 -4.26 3.06
N LEU A 65 5.86 -3.58 1.92
CA LEU A 65 6.74 -2.42 1.87
C LEU A 65 6.12 -1.18 2.54
N LEU A 66 4.79 -1.02 2.50
CA LEU A 66 4.10 0.00 3.30
C LEU A 66 4.11 -0.36 4.81
N GLY A 67 4.09 -1.65 5.16
CA GLY A 67 4.28 -2.16 6.51
C GLY A 67 5.67 -1.89 7.10
N VAL A 68 6.74 -2.18 6.34
CA VAL A 68 8.11 -1.82 6.69
C VAL A 68 8.24 -0.30 6.84
N ARG A 69 7.62 0.48 5.95
CA ARG A 69 7.56 1.94 6.07
C ARG A 69 6.88 2.39 7.38
N SER A 70 5.79 1.77 7.83
CA SER A 70 5.21 2.11 9.15
C SER A 70 6.19 1.76 10.28
N LEU A 71 6.72 0.53 10.31
CA LEU A 71 7.64 0.09 11.36
C LEU A 71 8.87 1.02 11.50
N LEU A 72 9.46 1.46 10.39
CA LEU A 72 10.58 2.43 10.42
C LEU A 72 10.19 3.77 11.04
N LEU A 73 8.97 4.26 10.80
CA LEU A 73 8.46 5.51 11.36
C LEU A 73 8.08 5.36 12.84
N ASP A 74 7.53 4.20 13.21
CA ASP A 74 7.17 3.85 14.59
C ASP A 74 8.45 3.67 15.46
N LEU A 75 9.56 3.24 14.85
CA LEU A 75 10.92 3.24 15.43
C LEU A 75 11.57 4.65 15.50
N GLY A 76 10.82 5.72 15.18
CA GLY A 76 11.25 7.11 15.41
C GLY A 76 12.02 7.78 14.26
N LEU A 77 11.98 7.25 13.03
CA LEU A 77 12.69 7.87 11.91
C LEU A 77 12.14 9.30 11.62
N PRO A 78 12.99 10.34 11.49
CA PRO A 78 12.52 11.73 11.44
C PRO A 78 11.48 12.03 10.36
N PHE A 79 10.43 12.78 10.72
CA PHE A 79 9.23 13.05 9.88
C PHE A 79 9.55 13.55 8.46
N ARG A 80 10.68 14.24 8.23
CA ARG A 80 11.18 14.63 6.89
C ARG A 80 11.21 13.46 5.89
N TRP A 81 11.42 12.23 6.37
CA TRP A 81 11.45 11.01 5.55
C TRP A 81 10.06 10.50 5.12
N HIS A 82 8.95 11.02 5.64
CA HIS A 82 7.59 10.50 5.37
C HIS A 82 7.26 10.39 3.87
N ARG A 83 7.65 11.37 3.06
CA ARG A 83 7.41 11.38 1.60
C ARG A 83 8.41 10.48 0.87
N ALA A 84 9.69 10.58 1.22
CA ALA A 84 10.76 9.78 0.61
C ALA A 84 10.54 8.27 0.83
N LEU A 85 10.19 7.83 2.05
CA LEU A 85 9.87 6.43 2.32
C LEU A 85 8.60 5.95 1.59
N LEU A 86 7.64 6.82 1.32
CA LEU A 86 6.46 6.43 0.53
C LEU A 86 6.82 6.22 -0.94
N ALA A 87 7.58 7.16 -1.53
CA ALA A 87 8.08 7.02 -2.89
C ALA A 87 8.99 5.79 -3.03
N LEU A 88 9.86 5.54 -2.05
CA LEU A 88 10.74 4.37 -2.00
C LEU A 88 9.94 3.06 -1.89
N ALA A 89 8.97 2.97 -0.98
CA ALA A 89 8.16 1.76 -0.82
C ALA A 89 7.36 1.41 -2.09
N LEU A 90 6.75 2.42 -2.73
CA LEU A 90 6.00 2.21 -3.97
C LEU A 90 6.92 1.95 -5.18
N GLY A 91 8.07 2.63 -5.25
CA GLY A 91 9.07 2.42 -6.28
C GLY A 91 9.70 1.03 -6.21
N LEU A 92 10.09 0.56 -5.01
CA LEU A 92 10.56 -0.80 -4.79
C LEU A 92 9.48 -1.84 -5.11
N ALA A 93 8.22 -1.59 -4.73
CA ALA A 93 7.12 -2.48 -5.09
C ALA A 93 6.98 -2.62 -6.61
N ALA A 94 7.04 -1.51 -7.36
CA ALA A 94 6.97 -1.52 -8.82
C ALA A 94 8.19 -2.18 -9.48
N ILE A 95 9.40 -1.91 -8.99
CA ILE A 95 10.65 -2.50 -9.52
C ILE A 95 10.69 -4.01 -9.26
N ILE A 96 10.42 -4.46 -8.03
CA ILE A 96 10.43 -5.89 -7.68
C ILE A 96 9.32 -6.62 -8.43
N PHE A 97 8.12 -6.02 -8.55
CA PHE A 97 7.05 -6.56 -9.38
C PHE A 97 7.51 -6.75 -10.83
N ALA A 98 8.08 -5.71 -11.46
CA ALA A 98 8.52 -5.77 -12.85
C ALA A 98 9.62 -6.83 -13.06
N VAL A 99 10.64 -6.87 -12.20
CA VAL A 99 11.74 -7.86 -12.28
C VAL A 99 11.20 -9.29 -12.18
N VAL A 100 10.40 -9.60 -11.15
CA VAL A 100 9.84 -10.95 -10.95
C VAL A 100 8.85 -11.32 -12.06
N TRP A 101 8.02 -10.37 -12.51
CA TRP A 101 6.99 -10.61 -13.53
C TRP A 101 7.54 -10.77 -14.96
N LEU A 102 8.72 -10.21 -15.24
CA LEU A 102 9.46 -10.44 -16.48
C LEU A 102 10.32 -11.70 -16.41
N TRP A 103 10.95 -12.00 -15.26
CA TRP A 103 11.83 -13.15 -15.11
C TRP A 103 11.07 -14.50 -15.15
N ARG A 104 9.80 -14.58 -14.71
CA ARG A 104 8.99 -15.83 -14.68
C ARG A 104 8.86 -16.64 -16.00
N TRP A 105 9.42 -16.16 -17.10
CA TRP A 105 9.41 -16.81 -18.41
C TRP A 105 10.81 -17.27 -18.90
N TYR A 106 11.85 -17.15 -18.07
CA TYR A 106 13.21 -17.65 -18.32
C TYR A 106 13.62 -18.66 -17.24
#